data_AF-A0A0B4GV42-F1
#
_entry.id   AF-A0A0B4GV42-F1
#
_cell.length_a   1.000
_cell.length_b   1.000
_cell.length_c   1.000
_cell.angle_alpha   90.00
_cell.angle_beta   90.00
_cell.angle_gamma   90.00
#
_symmetry.space_group_name_H-M   'P 1'
#
loop_
_entity.id
_entity.type
_entity.pdbx_description
1 polymer ?
#
loop_
_entity_poly.entity_id
_entity_poly.type
_entity_poly.pdbx_seq_one_letter_code
_entity_poly.pdbx_strand_id
1 'polypeptide(L)'
;MAISQKPTWLHNVSSLVSGRSNRILPILIAIGVVTLIIKHSSFDLPSYQSSLSQDKLSIQSRTLARAGNSTLGFSSIQFINLKTRFDRLDAATLQAYLSGLDISEAAGVESDHIHDAGMPPTHRIGAIRDGEKGCWRAHANVSFCPANHGQSVRPDILEIWSRMLRDKSPAVLIIESDAAWDINIRDIMSTLNLHFTDLLGRLHSRPIHDAAWNARRSHDTSHDSLQLNPNDPWHSRHWDMLSLGQCFESPVNSNVSLSYPDKHVAEGKDYFGQKMGHDRVVRLSGGIVCTTAYAVSQTGAAKLLLRSSVDLDNPVDLLMRLMTMSGDLTVYSVMPTIFAQWEYVEKIGMKERGANSDINGVKSDGEIDMTGWADVNKTGSVWQDKQGHPDIAFENMALEKAWSLILPNASLADSQEHEDEGN
;
A
#
# COMPACT_ATOMS: atom_id res chain seq x y z
N MET A 1 -19.92 34.01 -55.76
CA MET A 1 -21.39 33.86 -55.82
C MET A 1 -21.93 34.21 -54.44
N ALA A 2 -22.24 35.49 -54.20
CA ALA A 2 -22.73 36.01 -52.93
C ALA A 2 -23.60 37.24 -53.22
N ILE A 3 -24.89 37.15 -52.90
CA ILE A 3 -25.91 38.22 -52.93
C ILE A 3 -26.90 37.79 -51.82
N SER A 4 -27.04 38.40 -50.65
CA SER A 4 -27.17 39.79 -50.17
C SER A 4 -28.48 40.50 -50.55
N GLN A 5 -29.35 40.54 -49.53
CA GLN A 5 -30.24 41.62 -49.07
C GLN A 5 -31.51 42.04 -49.83
N LYS A 6 -32.57 42.27 -49.03
CA LYS A 6 -33.67 43.26 -49.12
C LYS A 6 -34.44 43.29 -47.76
N PRO A 7 -35.31 44.27 -47.44
CA PRO A 7 -35.19 45.73 -47.58
C PRO A 7 -35.72 46.52 -46.34
N THR A 8 -35.69 47.85 -46.49
CA THR A 8 -36.15 49.01 -45.69
C THR A 8 -37.59 48.99 -45.16
N TRP A 9 -37.93 49.83 -44.15
CA TRP A 9 -38.82 51.02 -44.23
C TRP A 9 -39.12 51.61 -42.83
N LEU A 10 -38.86 52.92 -42.67
CA LEU A 10 -39.26 53.78 -41.55
C LEU A 10 -40.50 54.58 -41.98
N HIS A 11 -41.52 54.72 -41.12
CA HIS A 11 -42.40 55.89 -41.14
C HIS A 11 -43.07 56.19 -39.78
N ASN A 12 -42.88 57.46 -39.41
CA ASN A 12 -43.81 58.43 -38.81
C ASN A 12 -44.21 58.37 -37.33
N VAL A 13 -43.92 59.52 -36.70
CA VAL A 13 -44.35 60.03 -35.40
C VAL A 13 -45.49 61.05 -35.62
N SER A 14 -46.50 60.99 -34.76
CA SER A 14 -47.40 62.10 -34.36
C SER A 14 -48.23 61.59 -33.17
N SER A 15 -48.60 62.32 -32.12
CA SER A 15 -48.31 63.65 -31.59
C SER A 15 -49.11 63.78 -30.27
N LEU A 16 -48.62 64.60 -29.33
CA LEU A 16 -49.38 65.33 -28.29
C LEU A 16 -50.18 64.55 -27.24
N VAL A 17 -49.88 64.79 -25.95
CA VAL A 17 -50.76 65.50 -24.99
C VAL A 17 -49.97 65.81 -23.70
N SER A 18 -50.30 66.98 -23.18
CA SER A 18 -49.81 67.74 -22.02
C SER A 18 -49.91 67.04 -20.66
N GLY A 19 -49.06 67.46 -19.71
CA GLY A 19 -49.27 67.13 -18.29
C GLY A 19 -48.07 67.46 -17.42
N ARG A 20 -48.15 68.57 -16.68
CA ARG A 20 -47.15 69.02 -15.71
C ARG A 20 -47.17 68.08 -14.48
N SER A 21 -45.98 67.82 -13.92
CA SER A 21 -45.72 67.26 -12.58
C SER A 21 -45.78 65.74 -12.38
N ASN A 22 -44.60 65.10 -12.36
CA ASN A 22 -44.09 64.42 -11.16
C ASN A 22 -42.74 63.77 -11.46
N ARG A 23 -41.65 64.55 -11.38
CA ARG A 23 -40.27 64.02 -11.50
C ARG A 23 -39.84 63.13 -10.34
N ILE A 24 -40.66 62.99 -9.29
CA ILE A 24 -40.36 62.21 -8.08
C ILE A 24 -40.81 60.74 -8.22
N LEU A 25 -41.89 60.48 -8.95
CA LEU A 25 -42.44 59.13 -9.11
C LEU A 25 -41.51 58.15 -9.87
N PRO A 26 -40.85 58.51 -10.99
CA PRO A 26 -39.92 57.61 -11.66
C PRO A 26 -38.65 57.35 -10.84
N ILE A 27 -38.23 58.29 -9.98
CA ILE A 27 -37.07 58.12 -9.09
C ILE A 27 -37.41 57.16 -7.95
N LEU A 28 -38.59 57.27 -7.35
CA LEU A 28 -39.04 56.33 -6.32
C LEU A 28 -39.30 54.91 -6.88
N ILE A 29 -39.79 54.80 -8.11
CA ILE A 29 -39.90 53.51 -8.80
C ILE A 29 -38.51 52.95 -9.13
N ALA A 30 -37.56 53.78 -9.58
CA ALA A 30 -36.19 53.35 -9.83
C ALA A 30 -35.47 52.90 -8.54
N ILE A 31 -35.62 53.64 -7.43
CA ILE A 31 -35.10 53.26 -6.12
C ILE A 31 -35.78 51.98 -5.64
N GLY A 32 -37.11 51.87 -5.79
CA GLY A 32 -37.88 50.68 -5.45
C GLY A 32 -37.42 49.45 -6.23
N VAL A 33 -37.24 49.56 -7.54
CA VAL A 33 -36.74 48.51 -8.43
C VAL A 33 -35.29 48.17 -8.12
N VAL A 34 -34.41 49.14 -7.83
CA VAL A 34 -33.03 48.89 -7.40
C VAL A 34 -33.00 48.19 -6.04
N THR A 35 -33.83 48.57 -5.07
CA THR A 35 -33.92 47.85 -3.78
C THR A 35 -34.54 46.47 -3.92
N LEU A 36 -35.46 46.26 -4.87
CA LEU A 36 -36.02 44.95 -5.18
C LEU A 36 -34.99 44.05 -5.87
N ILE A 37 -34.21 44.61 -6.80
CA ILE A 37 -33.09 43.93 -7.45
C ILE A 37 -31.98 43.61 -6.45
N ILE A 38 -31.64 44.50 -5.51
CA ILE A 38 -30.65 44.23 -4.45
C ILE A 38 -31.17 43.16 -3.47
N LYS A 39 -32.47 43.18 -3.13
CA LYS A 39 -33.10 42.12 -2.31
C LYS A 39 -33.27 40.78 -3.05
N HIS A 40 -33.40 40.78 -4.38
CA HIS A 40 -33.44 39.57 -5.22
C HIS A 40 -32.09 39.15 -5.79
N SER A 41 -31.03 39.96 -5.71
CA SER A 41 -29.66 39.54 -5.98
C SER A 41 -28.94 39.09 -4.71
N SER A 42 -29.51 39.42 -3.54
CA SER A 42 -29.23 38.77 -2.26
C SER A 42 -30.00 37.45 -2.14
N PHE A 43 -29.99 36.62 -3.19
CA PHE A 43 -30.31 35.20 -3.03
C PHE A 43 -29.08 34.55 -2.39
N ASP A 44 -29.23 34.09 -1.16
CA ASP A 44 -28.24 33.32 -0.41
C ASP A 44 -27.79 32.09 -1.21
N LEU A 45 -26.65 32.22 -1.90
CA LEU A 45 -25.92 31.13 -2.54
C LEU A 45 -24.40 31.05 -2.27
N PRO A 46 -23.81 31.57 -1.16
CA PRO A 46 -22.44 31.19 -0.76
C PRO A 46 -22.37 29.99 0.21
N SER A 47 -23.42 29.70 0.99
CA SER A 47 -23.35 28.77 2.12
C SER A 47 -23.26 27.29 1.70
N TYR A 48 -24.01 26.87 0.68
CA TYR A 48 -24.04 25.47 0.23
C TYR A 48 -22.76 24.99 -0.46
N GLN A 49 -22.10 25.85 -1.26
CA GLN A 49 -20.82 25.51 -1.87
C GLN A 49 -19.70 25.47 -0.82
N SER A 50 -19.74 26.36 0.18
CA SER A 50 -18.79 26.35 1.29
C SER A 50 -18.91 25.08 2.13
N SER A 51 -20.13 24.62 2.45
CA SER A 51 -20.35 23.40 3.22
C SER A 51 -19.91 22.15 2.45
N LEU A 52 -20.22 22.03 1.16
CA LEU A 52 -19.75 20.91 0.32
C LEU A 52 -18.22 20.85 0.21
N SER A 53 -17.56 22.00 0.13
CA SER A 53 -16.09 22.07 0.10
C SER A 53 -15.47 21.68 1.44
N GLN A 54 -16.09 22.12 2.55
CA GLN A 54 -15.66 21.81 3.91
C GLN A 54 -15.87 20.33 4.25
N ASP A 55 -16.99 19.74 3.81
CA ASP A 55 -17.27 18.31 3.97
C ASP A 55 -16.25 17.45 3.20
N LYS A 56 -15.95 17.81 1.94
CA LYS A 56 -14.92 17.11 1.14
C LYS A 56 -13.54 17.19 1.78
N LEU A 57 -13.13 18.38 2.24
CA LEU A 57 -11.88 18.56 2.97
C LEU A 57 -11.86 17.72 4.25
N SER A 58 -12.98 17.68 5.00
CA SER A 58 -13.09 16.86 6.21
C SER A 58 -12.98 15.36 5.92
N ILE A 59 -13.59 14.88 4.82
CA ILE A 59 -13.51 13.48 4.40
C ILE A 59 -12.08 13.14 4.00
N GLN A 60 -11.44 13.99 3.19
CA GLN A 60 -10.05 13.80 2.78
C GLN A 60 -9.11 13.73 3.99
N SER A 61 -9.23 14.67 4.94
CA SER A 61 -8.42 14.64 6.17
C SER A 61 -8.63 13.36 6.97
N ARG A 62 -9.88 12.86 7.08
CA ARG A 62 -10.15 11.58 7.75
C ARG A 62 -9.56 10.39 6.99
N THR A 63 -9.65 10.38 5.66
CA THR A 63 -9.07 9.33 4.82
C THR A 63 -7.55 9.27 4.97
N LEU A 64 -6.87 10.42 4.94
CA LEU A 64 -5.42 10.50 5.15
C LEU A 64 -5.01 10.01 6.55
N ALA A 65 -5.72 10.48 7.58
CA ALA A 65 -5.49 10.02 8.96
C ALA A 65 -5.70 8.51 9.13
N ARG A 66 -6.62 7.91 8.34
CA ARG A 66 -6.85 6.46 8.33
C ARG A 66 -5.74 5.71 7.61
N ALA A 67 -5.23 6.22 6.50
CA ALA A 67 -4.09 5.63 5.79
C ALA A 67 -2.78 5.67 6.61
N GLY A 68 -2.64 6.60 7.55
CA GLY A 68 -1.52 6.68 8.49
C GLY A 68 -1.82 6.18 9.91
N ASN A 69 -2.87 5.38 10.13
CA ASN A 69 -3.14 4.78 11.44
C ASN A 69 -2.18 3.59 11.73
N SER A 70 -2.36 2.91 12.86
CA SER A 70 -1.52 1.77 13.25
C SER A 70 -1.64 0.55 12.33
N THR A 71 -2.70 0.46 11.51
CA THR A 71 -2.89 -0.59 10.50
C THR A 71 -2.66 -0.09 9.07
N LEU A 72 -2.11 1.13 8.91
CA LEU A 72 -1.86 1.80 7.63
C LEU A 72 -3.11 1.88 6.71
N GLY A 73 -4.30 1.97 7.30
CA GLY A 73 -5.58 2.02 6.59
C GLY A 73 -6.12 0.68 6.11
N PHE A 74 -5.45 -0.43 6.44
CA PHE A 74 -5.91 -1.79 6.17
C PHE A 74 -6.68 -2.38 7.36
N SER A 75 -7.38 -3.49 7.13
CA SER A 75 -8.06 -4.21 8.21
C SER A 75 -7.09 -4.80 9.23
N SER A 76 -5.92 -5.25 8.77
CA SER A 76 -4.81 -5.75 9.59
C SER A 76 -3.51 -5.77 8.78
N ILE A 77 -2.39 -5.84 9.49
CA ILE A 77 -1.07 -6.13 8.94
C ILE A 77 -0.69 -7.56 9.35
N GLN A 78 -0.60 -8.47 8.38
CA GLN A 78 -0.27 -9.88 8.60
C GLN A 78 1.22 -10.10 8.34
N PHE A 79 1.95 -10.50 9.37
CA PHE A 79 3.39 -10.75 9.35
C PHE A 79 3.66 -12.24 9.22
N ILE A 80 4.09 -12.69 8.05
CA ILE A 80 4.39 -14.10 7.80
C ILE A 80 5.74 -14.46 8.41
N ASN A 81 5.74 -15.34 9.41
CA ASN A 81 6.96 -15.77 10.08
C ASN A 81 6.99 -17.27 10.36
N LEU A 82 8.13 -17.91 10.12
CA LEU A 82 8.33 -19.29 10.57
C LEU A 82 8.44 -19.30 12.10
N LYS A 83 7.79 -20.26 12.76
CA LYS A 83 7.80 -20.37 14.24
C LYS A 83 9.20 -20.54 14.84
N THR A 84 10.14 -20.99 14.02
CA THR A 84 11.56 -21.19 14.37
C THR A 84 12.40 -19.91 14.25
N ARG A 85 11.85 -18.82 13.68
CA ARG A 85 12.55 -17.56 13.41
C ARG A 85 12.19 -16.49 14.44
N PHE A 86 12.61 -16.71 15.67
CA PHE A 86 12.45 -15.75 16.78
C PHE A 86 13.17 -14.43 16.49
N ASP A 87 14.33 -14.51 15.85
CA ASP A 87 15.12 -13.34 15.47
C ASP A 87 14.38 -12.38 14.53
N ARG A 88 13.58 -12.93 13.60
CA ARG A 88 12.74 -12.14 12.69
C ARG A 88 11.52 -11.56 13.40
N LEU A 89 10.92 -12.32 14.32
CA LEU A 89 9.82 -11.83 15.15
C LEU A 89 10.25 -10.67 16.05
N ASP A 90 11.42 -10.77 16.68
CA ASP A 90 12.00 -9.70 17.51
C ASP A 90 12.26 -8.44 16.67
N ALA A 91 12.87 -8.61 15.49
CA ALA A 91 13.12 -7.50 14.56
C ALA A 91 11.80 -6.82 14.12
N ALA A 92 10.79 -7.59 13.73
CA ALA A 92 9.48 -7.03 13.36
C ALA A 92 8.80 -6.31 14.53
N THR A 93 8.91 -6.86 15.75
CA THR A 93 8.36 -6.27 16.98
C THR A 93 9.03 -4.94 17.30
N LEU A 94 10.35 -4.85 17.21
CA LEU A 94 11.09 -3.59 17.42
C LEU A 94 10.68 -2.52 16.41
N GLN A 95 10.59 -2.87 15.12
CA GLN A 95 10.16 -1.93 14.09
C GLN A 95 8.72 -1.46 14.32
N ALA A 96 7.82 -2.37 14.67
CA ALA A 96 6.41 -2.06 14.95
C ALA A 96 6.27 -1.15 16.17
N TYR A 97 7.04 -1.40 17.23
CA TYR A 97 7.10 -0.53 18.41
C TYR A 97 7.55 0.90 18.05
N LEU A 98 8.64 1.02 17.29
CA LEU A 98 9.21 2.32 16.92
C LEU A 98 8.32 3.14 15.98
N SER A 99 7.58 2.46 15.09
CA SER A 99 6.70 3.09 14.11
C SER A 99 5.24 3.18 14.55
N GLY A 100 4.87 2.54 15.66
CA GLY A 100 3.49 2.48 16.17
C GLY A 100 2.55 1.69 15.25
N LEU A 101 3.02 0.58 14.70
CA LEU A 101 2.23 -0.34 13.87
C LEU A 101 1.66 -1.51 14.69
N ASP A 102 0.45 -1.91 14.34
CA ASP A 102 -0.21 -3.10 14.89
C ASP A 102 -0.04 -4.26 13.90
N ILE A 103 0.98 -5.09 14.13
CA ILE A 103 1.22 -6.30 13.33
C ILE A 103 0.62 -7.53 14.01
N SER A 104 0.09 -8.45 13.20
CA SER A 104 -0.42 -9.76 13.64
C SER A 104 0.41 -10.85 12.99
N GLU A 105 1.01 -11.72 13.81
CA GLU A 105 1.78 -12.85 13.30
C GLU A 105 0.86 -13.83 12.56
N ALA A 106 1.26 -14.18 11.34
CA ALA A 106 0.72 -15.27 10.54
C ALA A 106 1.79 -16.35 10.43
N ALA A 107 1.46 -17.59 10.82
CA ALA A 107 2.42 -18.68 10.79
C ALA A 107 2.84 -19.00 9.36
N GLY A 108 4.14 -18.92 9.09
CA GLY A 108 4.75 -19.48 7.89
C GLY A 108 4.71 -21.00 7.90
N VAL A 109 4.93 -21.61 6.73
CA VAL A 109 4.87 -23.07 6.57
C VAL A 109 6.24 -23.60 6.17
N GLU A 110 6.79 -24.43 7.04
CA GLU A 110 8.03 -25.15 6.77
C GLU A 110 7.79 -26.26 5.74
N SER A 111 8.81 -26.56 4.92
CA SER A 111 8.70 -27.51 3.82
C SER A 111 8.37 -28.94 4.28
N ASP A 112 8.75 -29.31 5.49
CA ASP A 112 8.50 -30.63 6.09
C ASP A 112 7.03 -30.86 6.47
N HIS A 113 6.25 -29.79 6.65
CA HIS A 113 4.81 -29.84 6.89
C HIS A 113 3.98 -29.94 5.59
N ILE A 114 4.63 -29.92 4.43
CA ILE A 114 3.95 -30.02 3.13
C ILE A 114 3.72 -31.49 2.76
N HIS A 115 2.45 -31.89 2.73
CA HIS A 115 2.02 -33.17 2.18
C HIS A 115 1.37 -32.96 0.81
N ASP A 116 1.88 -33.67 -0.21
CA ASP A 116 1.40 -33.55 -1.60
C ASP A 116 -0.11 -33.76 -1.76
N ALA A 117 -0.73 -34.64 -0.96
CA ALA A 117 -2.17 -34.87 -0.99
C ALA A 117 -3.02 -33.62 -0.68
N GLY A 118 -2.46 -32.64 0.05
CA GLY A 118 -3.12 -31.38 0.38
C GLY A 118 -2.77 -30.22 -0.58
N MET A 119 -1.87 -30.44 -1.54
CA MET A 119 -1.43 -29.41 -2.47
C MET A 119 -2.38 -29.29 -3.68
N PRO A 120 -2.51 -28.08 -4.27
CA PRO A 120 -3.20 -27.94 -5.54
C PRO A 120 -2.57 -28.83 -6.62
N PRO A 121 -3.35 -29.25 -7.63
CA PRO A 121 -2.80 -29.89 -8.81
C PRO A 121 -1.79 -28.97 -9.51
N THR A 122 -0.87 -29.58 -10.24
CA THR A 122 0.10 -28.89 -11.09
C THR A 122 0.31 -29.68 -12.38
N HIS A 123 0.33 -29.00 -13.52
CA HIS A 123 0.71 -29.64 -14.78
C HIS A 123 2.25 -29.74 -14.94
N ARG A 124 3.01 -29.08 -14.05
CA ARG A 124 4.48 -29.06 -14.05
C ARG A 124 5.02 -29.77 -12.81
N ILE A 125 4.84 -31.09 -12.75
CA ILE A 125 5.32 -31.92 -11.64
C ILE A 125 6.82 -31.65 -11.39
N GLY A 126 7.16 -31.31 -10.15
CA GLY A 126 8.54 -31.03 -9.73
C GLY A 126 9.08 -29.65 -10.10
N ALA A 127 8.29 -28.76 -10.71
CA ALA A 127 8.76 -27.41 -11.06
C ALA A 127 8.85 -26.45 -9.86
N ILE A 128 8.08 -26.70 -8.80
CA ILE A 128 8.05 -25.89 -7.58
C ILE A 128 8.74 -26.65 -6.45
N ARG A 129 9.73 -26.01 -5.84
CA ARG A 129 10.51 -26.54 -4.72
C ARG A 129 9.67 -26.55 -3.44
N ASP A 130 10.00 -27.41 -2.49
CA ASP A 130 9.19 -27.53 -1.26
C ASP A 130 9.18 -26.25 -0.42
N GLY A 131 10.27 -25.48 -0.41
CA GLY A 131 10.30 -24.15 0.21
C GLY A 131 9.35 -23.17 -0.49
N GLU A 132 9.22 -23.23 -1.81
CA GLU A 132 8.30 -22.38 -2.59
C GLU A 132 6.84 -22.80 -2.37
N LYS A 133 6.59 -24.11 -2.22
CA LYS A 133 5.28 -24.63 -1.78
C LYS A 133 4.92 -24.11 -0.40
N GLY A 134 5.87 -24.14 0.56
CA GLY A 134 5.72 -23.61 1.91
C GLY A 134 5.43 -22.10 1.91
N CYS A 135 6.19 -21.34 1.11
CA CYS A 135 5.96 -19.91 0.90
C CYS A 135 4.53 -19.66 0.37
N TRP A 136 4.15 -20.25 -0.78
CA TRP A 136 2.80 -20.11 -1.31
C TRP A 136 1.72 -20.46 -0.27
N ARG A 137 1.93 -21.55 0.48
CA ARG A 137 0.99 -22.03 1.48
C ARG A 137 0.79 -21.02 2.62
N ALA A 138 1.84 -20.32 3.03
CA ALA A 138 1.77 -19.26 4.03
C ALA A 138 0.87 -18.09 3.57
N HIS A 139 0.89 -17.74 2.28
CA HIS A 139 0.00 -16.71 1.73
C HIS A 139 -1.44 -17.22 1.51
N ALA A 140 -1.58 -18.42 0.94
CA ALA A 140 -2.86 -18.94 0.47
C ALA A 140 -3.75 -19.54 1.57
N ASN A 141 -3.20 -20.38 2.44
CA ASN A 141 -3.95 -21.31 3.30
C ASN A 141 -3.05 -22.08 4.29
N VAL A 142 -2.79 -21.67 5.52
CA VAL A 142 -2.06 -22.58 6.44
C VAL A 142 -2.93 -23.80 6.85
N SER A 143 -2.35 -25.00 6.75
CA SER A 143 -2.96 -26.29 7.08
C SER A 143 -2.59 -26.77 8.51
N PHE A 144 -3.43 -27.66 9.00
CA PHE A 144 -3.59 -28.31 10.31
C PHE A 144 -2.31 -28.86 11.00
N CYS A 145 -2.16 -28.57 12.30
CA CYS A 145 -1.51 -29.49 13.24
C CYS A 145 -2.58 -30.39 13.89
N PRO A 146 -2.39 -31.72 13.97
CA PRO A 146 -3.26 -32.60 14.75
C PRO A 146 -3.25 -32.22 16.22
N ALA A 147 -4.41 -31.82 16.73
CA ALA A 147 -4.65 -31.74 18.16
C ALA A 147 -4.55 -33.15 18.77
N ASN A 148 -3.42 -33.46 19.39
CA ASN A 148 -3.31 -34.60 20.29
C ASN A 148 -3.82 -34.19 21.67
N HIS A 149 -4.85 -34.91 22.13
CA HIS A 149 -5.29 -35.07 23.51
C HIS A 149 -5.67 -33.81 24.32
N GLY A 150 -6.96 -33.47 24.26
CA GLY A 150 -7.72 -33.09 25.47
C GLY A 150 -7.62 -31.66 25.97
N GLN A 151 -6.92 -30.75 25.28
CA GLN A 151 -6.85 -29.35 25.68
C GLN A 151 -7.44 -28.44 24.61
N SER A 152 -8.46 -27.67 25.00
CA SER A 152 -9.10 -26.64 24.20
C SER A 152 -8.18 -25.42 24.07
N VAL A 153 -7.03 -25.60 23.42
CA VAL A 153 -6.19 -24.50 22.92
C VAL A 153 -6.54 -24.37 21.45
N ARG A 154 -7.04 -23.20 21.03
CA ARG A 154 -7.28 -22.95 19.61
C ARG A 154 -5.93 -23.08 18.89
N PRO A 155 -5.79 -23.95 17.88
CA PRO A 155 -4.60 -23.93 17.07
C PRO A 155 -4.59 -22.60 16.29
N ASP A 156 -3.61 -21.75 16.58
CA ASP A 156 -3.42 -20.45 15.94
C ASP A 156 -2.92 -20.64 14.50
N ILE A 157 -3.83 -21.12 13.64
CA ILE A 157 -3.66 -21.29 12.20
C ILE A 157 -4.33 -20.09 11.53
N LEU A 158 -3.53 -19.13 11.07
CA LEU A 158 -3.98 -17.95 10.35
C LEU A 158 -3.68 -18.14 8.85
N GLU A 159 -4.71 -18.55 8.11
CA GLU A 159 -4.75 -18.50 6.66
C GLU A 159 -4.96 -17.04 6.24
N ILE A 160 -4.29 -16.48 5.21
CA ILE A 160 -4.55 -15.06 4.86
C ILE A 160 -5.64 -14.94 3.79
N TRP A 161 -5.40 -15.41 2.55
CA TRP A 161 -6.35 -15.19 1.45
C TRP A 161 -7.70 -15.84 1.70
N SER A 162 -7.72 -17.13 2.05
CA SER A 162 -8.97 -17.84 2.30
C SER A 162 -9.73 -17.33 3.53
N ARG A 163 -9.02 -16.86 4.57
CA ARG A 163 -9.63 -16.25 5.75
C ARG A 163 -10.31 -14.96 5.38
N MET A 164 -9.68 -14.13 4.56
CA MET A 164 -10.34 -12.94 4.03
C MET A 164 -11.66 -13.29 3.35
N LEU A 165 -11.72 -14.39 2.59
CA LEU A 165 -12.97 -14.83 1.93
C LEU A 165 -14.00 -15.38 2.92
N ARG A 166 -13.59 -16.14 3.94
CA ARG A 166 -14.51 -16.70 4.95
C ARG A 166 -15.08 -15.62 5.87
N ASP A 167 -14.22 -14.72 6.34
CA ASP A 167 -14.58 -13.66 7.27
C ASP A 167 -15.17 -12.43 6.56
N LYS A 168 -15.02 -12.36 5.24
CA LYS A 168 -15.37 -11.21 4.42
C LYS A 168 -14.58 -9.97 4.84
N SER A 169 -13.31 -10.17 5.16
CA SER A 169 -12.41 -9.11 5.60
C SER A 169 -12.20 -8.07 4.48
N PRO A 170 -12.05 -6.77 4.83
CA PRO A 170 -11.52 -5.75 3.93
C PRO A 170 -10.08 -6.06 3.51
N ALA A 171 -9.47 -5.15 2.73
CA ALA A 171 -8.08 -5.30 2.33
C ALA A 171 -7.13 -5.52 3.52
N VAL A 172 -6.13 -6.36 3.31
CA VAL A 172 -5.11 -6.76 4.29
C VAL A 172 -3.74 -6.43 3.71
N LEU A 173 -2.84 -5.89 4.54
CA LEU A 173 -1.42 -5.77 4.22
C LEU A 173 -0.69 -7.03 4.69
N ILE A 174 0.06 -7.66 3.81
CA ILE A 174 0.88 -8.85 4.10
C ILE A 174 2.33 -8.44 4.01
N ILE A 175 3.13 -8.80 5.01
CA ILE A 175 4.58 -8.56 5.06
C ILE A 175 5.32 -9.87 5.40
N GLU A 176 6.48 -10.07 4.78
CA GLU A 176 7.35 -11.24 5.04
C GLU A 176 8.26 -11.02 6.25
N SER A 177 8.79 -12.12 6.80
CA SER A 177 9.64 -12.11 8.00
C SER A 177 10.90 -11.24 7.90
N ASP A 178 11.39 -11.01 6.69
CA ASP A 178 12.57 -10.20 6.40
C ASP A 178 12.23 -8.78 5.92
N ALA A 179 10.98 -8.33 6.07
CA ALA A 179 10.58 -6.97 5.75
C ALA A 179 11.12 -5.94 6.76
N ALA A 180 11.61 -4.82 6.24
CA ALA A 180 11.97 -3.61 6.96
C ALA A 180 11.31 -2.38 6.34
N TRP A 181 11.22 -1.31 7.12
CA TRP A 181 10.62 -0.04 6.72
C TRP A 181 11.26 1.16 7.43
N ASP A 182 10.97 2.36 6.92
CA ASP A 182 11.33 3.62 7.56
C ASP A 182 10.45 3.88 8.80
N ILE A 183 11.02 4.41 9.88
CA ILE A 183 10.28 4.70 11.12
C ILE A 183 9.06 5.62 10.90
N ASN A 184 9.10 6.46 9.86
CA ASN A 184 8.03 7.39 9.50
C ASN A 184 6.98 6.77 8.55
N ILE A 185 6.90 5.44 8.47
CA ILE A 185 5.97 4.68 7.61
C ILE A 185 4.53 5.19 7.60
N ARG A 186 4.02 5.70 8.74
CA ARG A 186 2.66 6.21 8.86
C ARG A 186 2.44 7.50 8.04
N ASP A 187 3.43 8.39 8.04
CA ASP A 187 3.43 9.61 7.22
C ASP A 187 3.63 9.27 5.74
N ILE A 188 4.51 8.31 5.44
CA ILE A 188 4.77 7.81 4.08
C ILE A 188 3.47 7.25 3.48
N MET A 189 2.77 6.38 4.22
CA MET A 189 1.54 5.75 3.75
C MET A 189 0.38 6.74 3.63
N SER A 190 0.28 7.72 4.54
CA SER A 190 -0.68 8.83 4.42
C SER A 190 -0.42 9.65 3.15
N THR A 191 0.83 9.95 2.83
CA THR A 191 1.22 10.70 1.63
C THR A 191 0.97 9.88 0.36
N LEU A 192 1.36 8.60 0.36
CA LEU A 192 1.08 7.68 -0.74
C LEU A 192 -0.42 7.61 -1.03
N ASN A 193 -1.27 7.54 -0.01
CA ASN A 193 -2.72 7.45 -0.18
C ASN A 193 -3.30 8.62 -1.01
N LEU A 194 -2.82 9.84 -0.76
CA LEU A 194 -3.21 11.03 -1.51
C LEU A 194 -2.90 10.87 -3.00
N HIS A 195 -1.66 10.52 -3.31
CA HIS A 195 -1.17 10.41 -4.69
C HIS A 195 -1.72 9.17 -5.40
N PHE A 196 -1.92 8.08 -4.68
CA PHE A 196 -2.59 6.90 -5.22
C PHE A 196 -4.05 7.21 -5.60
N THR A 197 -4.77 7.95 -4.77
CA THR A 197 -6.13 8.41 -5.11
C THR A 197 -6.13 9.30 -6.35
N ASP A 198 -5.17 10.21 -6.50
CA ASP A 198 -5.01 11.04 -7.70
C ASP A 198 -4.73 10.19 -8.95
N LEU A 199 -3.81 9.22 -8.86
CA LEU A 199 -3.55 8.28 -9.95
C LEU A 199 -4.83 7.55 -10.39
N LEU A 200 -5.58 6.96 -9.45
CA LEU A 200 -6.83 6.28 -9.76
C LEU A 200 -7.84 7.21 -10.45
N GLY A 201 -7.91 8.47 -10.03
CA GLY A 201 -8.75 9.50 -10.64
C GLY A 201 -8.34 9.81 -12.08
N ARG A 202 -7.05 10.02 -12.34
CA ARG A 202 -6.50 10.27 -13.69
C ARG A 202 -6.72 9.09 -14.64
N LEU A 203 -6.65 7.88 -14.12
CA LEU A 203 -6.90 6.65 -14.88
C LEU A 203 -8.40 6.38 -15.09
N HIS A 204 -9.28 7.20 -14.51
CA HIS A 204 -10.73 6.96 -14.51
C HIS A 204 -11.07 5.55 -14.02
N SER A 205 -10.36 5.10 -12.97
CA SER A 205 -10.45 3.73 -12.46
C SER A 205 -11.89 3.37 -12.13
N ARG A 206 -12.27 2.14 -12.50
CA ARG A 206 -13.59 1.56 -12.25
C ARG A 206 -13.50 0.46 -11.22
N PRO A 207 -14.56 0.24 -10.41
CA PRO A 207 -14.62 -0.91 -9.54
C PRO A 207 -14.41 -2.20 -10.35
N ILE A 208 -13.55 -3.09 -9.86
CA ILE A 208 -13.33 -4.40 -10.45
C ILE A 208 -14.52 -5.31 -10.15
N HIS A 209 -14.76 -6.27 -11.05
CA HIS A 209 -15.86 -7.21 -10.91
C HIS A 209 -15.70 -8.07 -9.64
N ASP A 210 -16.70 -7.97 -8.74
CA ASP A 210 -16.78 -8.78 -7.54
C ASP A 210 -17.75 -9.96 -7.75
N ALA A 211 -17.20 -11.16 -7.79
CA ALA A 211 -17.96 -12.39 -7.99
C ALA A 211 -18.68 -12.89 -6.72
N ALA A 212 -18.42 -12.28 -5.56
CA ALA A 212 -18.96 -12.71 -4.27
C ALA A 212 -20.49 -12.65 -4.23
N TRP A 213 -21.10 -13.56 -3.47
CA TRP A 213 -22.56 -13.68 -3.37
C TRP A 213 -23.25 -12.37 -2.96
N ASN A 214 -22.66 -11.64 -2.01
CA ASN A 214 -23.21 -10.39 -1.49
C ASN A 214 -23.15 -9.26 -2.52
N ALA A 215 -22.10 -9.18 -3.33
CA ALA A 215 -21.93 -8.15 -4.36
C ALA A 215 -22.97 -8.27 -5.47
N ARG A 216 -23.40 -9.50 -5.81
CA ARG A 216 -24.47 -9.75 -6.79
C ARG A 216 -25.83 -9.20 -6.37
N ARG A 217 -26.05 -8.94 -5.08
CA ARG A 217 -27.32 -8.47 -4.52
C ARG A 217 -27.40 -6.95 -4.38
N SER A 218 -26.26 -6.26 -4.34
CA SER A 218 -26.19 -4.80 -4.36
C SER A 218 -26.15 -4.31 -5.82
N HIS A 219 -27.30 -4.24 -6.48
CA HIS A 219 -27.46 -3.46 -7.72
C HIS A 219 -27.55 -1.97 -7.39
N ASP A 220 -26.52 -1.42 -6.75
CA ASP A 220 -26.39 0.02 -6.57
C ASP A 220 -25.33 0.55 -7.53
N THR A 221 -25.80 1.10 -8.65
CA THR A 221 -25.00 1.70 -9.71
C THR A 221 -24.42 3.07 -9.33
N SER A 222 -24.74 3.59 -8.13
CA SER A 222 -24.20 4.87 -7.62
C SER A 222 -22.71 4.78 -7.20
N HIS A 223 -22.13 3.59 -7.24
CA HIS A 223 -20.77 3.28 -6.80
C HIS A 223 -19.72 3.18 -7.91
N ASP A 224 -20.04 3.52 -9.16
CA ASP A 224 -19.13 3.40 -10.31
C ASP A 224 -18.05 4.49 -10.40
N SER A 225 -18.16 5.54 -9.59
CA SER A 225 -17.19 6.64 -9.51
C SER A 225 -16.26 6.47 -8.30
N LEU A 226 -14.97 6.76 -8.47
CA LEU A 226 -14.00 6.85 -7.37
C LEU A 226 -14.50 7.87 -6.32
N GLN A 227 -14.71 7.42 -5.09
CA GLN A 227 -15.20 8.23 -3.98
C GLN A 227 -14.32 8.03 -2.74
N LEU A 228 -13.98 9.12 -2.07
CA LEU A 228 -13.26 9.06 -0.81
C LEU A 228 -14.13 8.40 0.26
N ASN A 229 -13.62 7.33 0.87
CA ASN A 229 -14.27 6.64 1.97
C ASN A 229 -13.26 6.43 3.11
N PRO A 230 -13.42 7.07 4.27
CA PRO A 230 -12.51 6.86 5.41
C PRO A 230 -12.48 5.42 5.93
N ASN A 231 -13.49 4.59 5.63
CA ASN A 231 -13.52 3.17 6.00
C ASN A 231 -12.87 2.26 4.95
N ASP A 232 -12.56 2.78 3.77
CA ASP A 232 -11.78 2.11 2.73
C ASP A 232 -10.84 3.15 2.10
N PRO A 233 -9.82 3.61 2.85
CA PRO A 233 -9.00 4.72 2.42
C PRO A 233 -8.23 4.41 1.13
N TRP A 234 -7.99 3.14 0.86
CA TRP A 234 -7.24 2.66 -0.29
C TRP A 234 -8.10 2.35 -1.52
N HIS A 235 -9.42 2.53 -1.48
CA HIS A 235 -10.31 2.21 -2.61
C HIS A 235 -10.18 0.76 -3.07
N SER A 236 -10.21 -0.19 -2.13
CA SER A 236 -9.94 -1.61 -2.35
C SER A 236 -10.78 -2.31 -3.42
N ARG A 237 -11.87 -1.68 -3.87
CA ARG A 237 -12.67 -2.14 -5.02
C ARG A 237 -12.08 -1.78 -6.38
N HIS A 238 -10.99 -1.02 -6.46
CA HIS A 238 -10.40 -0.53 -7.71
C HIS A 238 -9.10 -1.26 -8.10
N TRP A 239 -8.70 -2.26 -7.33
CA TRP A 239 -7.46 -3.01 -7.52
C TRP A 239 -7.54 -4.38 -6.83
N ASP A 240 -6.73 -5.33 -7.30
CA ASP A 240 -6.59 -6.65 -6.70
C ASP A 240 -5.41 -6.70 -5.72
N MET A 241 -4.30 -6.03 -6.07
CA MET A 241 -3.11 -5.95 -5.24
C MET A 241 -2.42 -4.58 -5.31
N LEU A 242 -1.85 -4.13 -4.18
CA LEU A 242 -0.90 -3.02 -4.11
C LEU A 242 0.46 -3.58 -3.69
N SER A 243 1.44 -3.56 -4.57
CA SER A 243 2.81 -3.99 -4.28
C SER A 243 3.57 -2.85 -3.59
N LEU A 244 4.11 -3.13 -2.41
CA LEU A 244 4.80 -2.14 -1.58
C LEU A 244 6.24 -2.52 -1.24
N GLY A 245 6.67 -3.73 -1.61
CA GLY A 245 8.01 -4.27 -1.32
C GLY A 245 8.57 -5.22 -2.37
N GLN A 246 8.24 -5.02 -3.64
CA GLN A 246 8.83 -5.78 -4.75
C GLN A 246 10.33 -5.50 -4.89
N CYS A 247 11.11 -6.51 -5.27
CA CYS A 247 12.56 -6.35 -5.53
C CYS A 247 12.87 -6.04 -6.99
N PHE A 248 11.91 -6.30 -7.88
CA PHE A 248 12.01 -6.05 -9.30
C PHE A 248 10.62 -5.80 -9.89
N GLU A 249 10.56 -4.98 -10.92
CA GLU A 249 9.34 -4.73 -11.66
C GLU A 249 9.60 -4.56 -13.17
N SER A 250 8.69 -5.09 -13.98
CA SER A 250 8.69 -4.94 -15.44
C SER A 250 8.54 -3.47 -15.89
N PRO A 251 9.22 -3.05 -16.97
CA PRO A 251 9.07 -1.70 -17.54
C PRO A 251 7.71 -1.44 -18.20
N VAL A 252 6.90 -2.49 -18.41
CA VAL A 252 5.53 -2.36 -18.95
C VAL A 252 4.70 -1.44 -18.07
N ASN A 253 3.99 -0.47 -18.65
CA ASN A 253 3.21 0.55 -17.94
C ASN A 253 4.04 1.54 -17.08
N SER A 254 5.37 1.63 -17.26
CA SER A 254 6.21 2.61 -16.52
C SER A 254 5.78 4.06 -16.74
N ASN A 255 5.20 4.36 -17.90
CA ASN A 255 4.62 5.65 -18.24
C ASN A 255 3.21 5.89 -17.64
N VAL A 256 2.57 4.85 -17.08
CA VAL A 256 1.26 4.94 -16.43
C VAL A 256 1.47 5.11 -14.93
N SER A 257 1.99 6.29 -14.58
CA SER A 257 2.55 6.56 -13.26
C SER A 257 2.32 8.01 -12.82
N LEU A 258 2.53 8.25 -11.53
CA LEU A 258 2.50 9.57 -10.91
C LEU A 258 3.72 9.68 -9.97
N SER A 259 4.63 10.61 -10.29
CA SER A 259 5.73 10.99 -9.39
C SER A 259 5.29 12.11 -8.46
N TYR A 260 5.76 12.08 -7.22
CA TYR A 260 5.53 13.11 -6.21
C TYR A 260 6.71 13.21 -5.24
N PRO A 261 6.97 14.38 -4.64
CA PRO A 261 8.03 14.53 -3.64
C PRO A 261 7.67 13.79 -2.35
N ASP A 262 8.63 13.04 -1.81
CA ASP A 262 8.57 12.33 -0.53
C ASP A 262 9.87 12.54 0.25
N LYS A 263 9.80 13.33 1.33
CA LYS A 263 10.95 13.67 2.18
C LYS A 263 11.61 12.46 2.87
N HIS A 264 10.98 11.28 2.83
CA HIS A 264 11.49 10.05 3.43
C HIS A 264 12.14 9.09 2.41
N VAL A 265 12.29 9.54 1.16
CA VAL A 265 13.05 8.82 0.14
C VAL A 265 14.47 9.37 0.10
N ALA A 266 15.47 8.50 0.23
CA ALA A 266 16.86 8.87 -0.03
C ALA A 266 17.08 9.26 -1.52
N GLU A 267 17.86 10.31 -1.77
CA GLU A 267 18.11 10.83 -3.12
C GLU A 267 18.86 9.82 -4.02
N GLY A 268 18.62 9.90 -5.34
CA GLY A 268 19.50 9.29 -6.34
C GLY A 268 19.01 7.96 -6.90
N LYS A 269 17.74 7.63 -6.67
CA LYS A 269 17.10 6.45 -7.26
C LYS A 269 16.83 6.63 -8.75
N ASP A 270 16.75 5.52 -9.47
CA ASP A 270 16.46 5.50 -10.89
C ASP A 270 15.08 4.89 -11.14
N TYR A 271 14.28 5.54 -11.96
CA TYR A 271 13.01 5.02 -12.45
C TYR A 271 13.09 4.87 -13.97
N PHE A 272 13.50 3.68 -14.42
CA PHE A 272 13.61 3.31 -15.84
C PHE A 272 14.46 4.27 -16.68
N GLY A 273 15.62 4.65 -16.15
CA GLY A 273 16.58 5.57 -16.77
C GLY A 273 16.35 7.04 -16.40
N GLN A 274 15.31 7.35 -15.64
CA GLN A 274 15.09 8.68 -15.08
C GLN A 274 15.65 8.75 -13.66
N LYS A 275 16.69 9.56 -13.46
CA LYS A 275 17.19 9.89 -12.13
C LYS A 275 16.13 10.69 -11.35
N MET A 276 15.89 10.24 -10.13
CA MET A 276 14.95 10.82 -9.19
C MET A 276 15.69 11.56 -8.07
N GLY A 277 15.06 12.63 -7.56
CA GLY A 277 15.47 13.27 -6.31
C GLY A 277 14.95 12.49 -5.11
N HIS A 278 14.36 13.21 -4.15
CA HIS A 278 13.57 12.65 -3.05
C HIS A 278 12.12 12.35 -3.50
N ASP A 279 11.94 11.79 -4.68
CA ASP A 279 10.61 11.54 -5.25
C ASP A 279 10.20 10.08 -5.01
N ARG A 280 8.90 9.84 -4.93
CA ARG A 280 8.28 8.52 -5.02
C ARG A 280 7.31 8.47 -6.17
N VAL A 281 7.27 7.32 -6.84
CA VAL A 281 6.38 7.03 -7.97
C VAL A 281 5.38 5.98 -7.54
N VAL A 282 4.09 6.26 -7.78
CA VAL A 282 3.02 5.26 -7.76
C VAL A 282 2.59 4.99 -9.19
N ARG A 283 2.36 3.72 -9.56
CA ARG A 283 2.11 3.33 -10.95
C ARG A 283 1.18 2.15 -11.10
N LEU A 284 0.58 2.02 -12.29
CA LEU A 284 0.03 0.75 -12.74
C LEU A 284 1.20 -0.22 -12.98
N SER A 285 1.09 -1.41 -12.39
CA SER A 285 2.19 -2.36 -12.41
C SER A 285 2.36 -3.00 -13.80
N GLY A 286 3.61 -3.33 -14.13
CA GLY A 286 3.97 -4.15 -15.29
C GLY A 286 4.14 -5.62 -14.98
N GLY A 287 4.05 -6.00 -13.70
CA GLY A 287 4.41 -7.32 -13.17
C GLY A 287 5.63 -7.25 -12.25
N ILE A 288 5.42 -7.56 -10.98
CA ILE A 288 6.39 -7.50 -9.88
C ILE A 288 7.03 -8.86 -9.57
N VAL A 289 8.17 -8.85 -8.89
CA VAL A 289 8.84 -10.03 -8.30
C VAL A 289 9.15 -9.74 -6.83
N CYS A 290 9.21 -10.78 -6.00
CA CYS A 290 9.25 -10.72 -4.54
C CYS A 290 7.95 -10.23 -3.89
N THR A 291 7.61 -10.83 -2.75
CA THR A 291 6.38 -10.56 -1.99
C THR A 291 6.64 -9.96 -0.61
N THR A 292 7.82 -9.34 -0.41
CA THR A 292 8.26 -8.72 0.86
C THR A 292 7.16 -7.94 1.57
N ALA A 293 6.41 -7.14 0.81
CA ALA A 293 5.17 -6.55 1.29
C ALA A 293 4.18 -6.27 0.14
N TYR A 294 2.93 -6.61 0.36
CA TYR A 294 1.84 -6.22 -0.53
C TYR A 294 0.50 -6.19 0.19
N ALA A 295 -0.36 -5.25 -0.21
CA ALA A 295 -1.76 -5.30 0.18
C ALA A 295 -2.58 -6.07 -0.86
N VAL A 296 -3.59 -6.79 -0.39
CA VAL A 296 -4.49 -7.57 -1.23
C VAL A 296 -5.94 -7.24 -0.88
N SER A 297 -6.77 -7.04 -1.90
CA SER A 297 -8.22 -6.85 -1.72
C SER A 297 -8.92 -8.21 -1.63
N GLN A 298 -10.18 -8.23 -1.21
CA GLN A 298 -10.94 -9.48 -1.12
C GLN A 298 -11.09 -10.17 -2.49
N THR A 299 -11.30 -9.40 -3.56
CA THR A 299 -11.35 -9.91 -4.93
C THR A 299 -9.98 -10.41 -5.39
N GLY A 300 -8.89 -9.71 -5.05
CA GLY A 300 -7.54 -10.17 -5.31
C GLY A 300 -7.23 -11.50 -4.63
N ALA A 301 -7.59 -11.63 -3.35
CA ALA A 301 -7.45 -12.88 -2.60
C ALA A 301 -8.24 -14.03 -3.25
N ALA A 302 -9.46 -13.77 -3.73
CA ALA A 302 -10.26 -14.76 -4.46
C ALA A 302 -9.60 -15.21 -5.77
N LYS A 303 -9.08 -14.26 -6.55
CA LYS A 303 -8.40 -14.55 -7.83
C LYS A 303 -7.11 -15.34 -7.60
N LEU A 304 -6.28 -14.92 -6.65
CA LEU A 304 -5.03 -15.59 -6.30
C LEU A 304 -5.27 -17.02 -5.80
N LEU A 305 -6.22 -17.18 -4.88
CA LEU A 305 -6.58 -18.49 -4.35
C LEU A 305 -7.14 -19.40 -5.45
N LEU A 306 -8.03 -18.90 -6.31
CA LEU A 306 -8.57 -19.67 -7.43
C LEU A 306 -7.48 -20.07 -8.43
N ARG A 307 -6.69 -19.12 -8.93
CA ARG A 307 -5.68 -19.38 -9.97
C ARG A 307 -4.66 -20.40 -9.50
N SER A 308 -4.20 -20.29 -8.25
CA SER A 308 -3.26 -21.25 -7.67
C SER A 308 -3.90 -22.58 -7.27
N SER A 309 -5.19 -22.62 -6.96
CA SER A 309 -5.91 -23.88 -6.67
C SER A 309 -6.20 -24.71 -7.93
N VAL A 310 -6.31 -24.06 -9.09
CA VAL A 310 -6.52 -24.74 -10.37
C VAL A 310 -5.22 -25.34 -10.91
N ASP A 311 -4.11 -24.62 -10.77
CA ASP A 311 -2.81 -25.05 -11.29
C ASP A 311 -1.68 -24.29 -10.58
N LEU A 312 -1.04 -24.91 -9.59
CA LEU A 312 0.11 -24.32 -8.91
C LEU A 312 1.37 -24.65 -9.70
N ASP A 313 1.71 -23.82 -10.69
CA ASP A 313 2.75 -24.08 -11.70
C ASP A 313 3.97 -23.15 -11.62
N ASN A 314 3.93 -22.19 -10.70
CA ASN A 314 5.00 -21.24 -10.41
C ASN A 314 5.04 -20.88 -8.90
N PRO A 315 6.19 -20.41 -8.38
CA PRO A 315 6.27 -19.73 -7.09
C PRO A 315 5.27 -18.57 -6.99
N VAL A 316 4.87 -18.22 -5.77
CA VAL A 316 3.76 -17.30 -5.50
C VAL A 316 3.93 -15.92 -6.16
N ASP A 317 5.13 -15.37 -6.10
CA ASP A 317 5.49 -14.07 -6.67
C ASP A 317 5.48 -14.11 -8.21
N LEU A 318 6.02 -15.16 -8.82
CA LEU A 318 5.98 -15.35 -10.28
C LEU A 318 4.56 -15.62 -10.78
N LEU A 319 3.73 -16.31 -10.01
CA LEU A 319 2.31 -16.49 -10.32
C LEU A 319 1.58 -15.13 -10.31
N MET A 320 1.80 -14.30 -9.28
CA MET A 320 1.28 -12.93 -9.21
C MET A 320 1.76 -12.07 -10.38
N ARG A 321 3.04 -12.18 -10.74
CA ARG A 321 3.64 -11.50 -11.89
C ARG A 321 2.91 -11.84 -13.19
N LEU A 322 2.74 -13.14 -13.46
CA LEU A 322 2.10 -13.62 -14.68
C LEU A 322 0.64 -13.16 -14.75
N MET A 323 -0.09 -13.21 -13.64
CA MET A 323 -1.46 -12.71 -13.57
C MET A 323 -1.55 -11.18 -13.74
N THR A 324 -0.54 -10.44 -13.29
CA THR A 324 -0.46 -8.99 -13.54
C THR A 324 -0.24 -8.72 -15.03
N MET A 325 0.68 -9.45 -15.65
CA MET A 325 1.02 -9.31 -17.07
C MET A 325 -0.12 -9.73 -18.00
N SER A 326 -0.93 -10.73 -17.62
CA SER A 326 -2.10 -11.18 -18.39
C SER A 326 -3.32 -10.26 -18.23
N GLY A 327 -3.32 -9.38 -17.22
CA GLY A 327 -4.46 -8.55 -16.85
C GLY A 327 -5.49 -9.25 -15.97
N ASP A 328 -5.20 -10.46 -15.48
CA ASP A 328 -6.06 -11.17 -14.54
C ASP A 328 -6.08 -10.47 -13.16
N LEU A 329 -4.96 -9.84 -12.77
CA LEU A 329 -4.86 -8.97 -11.60
C LEU A 329 -4.64 -7.50 -12.02
N THR A 330 -5.46 -6.61 -11.47
CA THR A 330 -5.20 -5.17 -11.49
C THR A 330 -4.27 -4.82 -10.34
N VAL A 331 -2.99 -4.57 -10.65
CA VAL A 331 -1.95 -4.33 -9.65
C VAL A 331 -1.37 -2.93 -9.80
N TYR A 332 -1.19 -2.25 -8.69
CA TYR A 332 -0.42 -1.02 -8.61
C TYR A 332 0.81 -1.23 -7.74
N SER A 333 1.86 -0.47 -8.00
CA SER A 333 3.13 -0.58 -7.27
C SER A 333 3.70 0.81 -6.96
N VAL A 334 4.71 0.80 -6.09
CA VAL A 334 5.37 2.01 -5.60
C VAL A 334 6.89 1.86 -5.70
N MET A 335 7.58 2.90 -6.18
CA MET A 335 9.03 2.95 -6.37
C MET A 335 9.58 4.33 -5.96
N PRO A 336 10.61 4.46 -5.09
CA PRO A 336 11.21 3.42 -4.25
C PRO A 336 10.19 2.64 -3.43
N THR A 337 10.52 1.42 -3.01
CA THR A 337 9.59 0.62 -2.22
C THR A 337 9.40 1.21 -0.82
N ILE A 338 8.27 0.88 -0.20
CA ILE A 338 7.94 1.34 1.16
C ILE A 338 8.42 0.32 2.20
N PHE A 339 8.38 -0.95 1.81
CA PHE A 339 8.99 -2.04 2.53
C PHE A 339 10.10 -2.63 1.68
N ALA A 340 11.13 -3.16 2.31
CA ALA A 340 12.22 -3.83 1.62
C ALA A 340 12.78 -4.93 2.48
N GLN A 341 13.60 -5.79 1.90
CA GLN A 341 14.22 -6.85 2.66
C GLN A 341 15.40 -6.31 3.46
N TRP A 342 15.52 -6.74 4.71
CA TRP A 342 16.72 -6.56 5.52
C TRP A 342 17.51 -7.85 5.62
N GLU A 343 18.82 -7.71 5.80
CA GLU A 343 19.71 -8.81 6.15
C GLU A 343 20.61 -8.44 7.32
N TYR A 344 21.23 -9.46 7.91
CA TYR A 344 22.26 -9.20 8.90
C TYR A 344 23.48 -8.56 8.22
N VAL A 345 24.12 -7.63 8.93
CA VAL A 345 25.43 -7.10 8.51
C VAL A 345 26.41 -8.25 8.26
N GLU A 346 27.35 -8.05 7.34
CA GLU A 346 28.32 -9.09 7.04
C GLU A 346 29.28 -9.34 8.22
N LYS A 347 29.89 -10.52 8.24
CA LYS A 347 31.01 -10.84 9.14
C LYS A 347 30.70 -10.73 10.64
N ILE A 348 29.48 -11.15 11.01
CA ILE A 348 29.07 -11.32 12.42
C ILE A 348 28.62 -12.76 12.73
N GLY A 349 28.93 -13.71 11.86
CA GLY A 349 28.60 -15.14 12.02
C GLY A 349 27.16 -15.54 11.65
N MET A 350 26.31 -14.61 11.21
CA MET A 350 24.90 -14.88 10.91
C MET A 350 24.69 -15.58 9.55
N LYS A 351 25.58 -15.37 8.58
CA LYS A 351 25.52 -16.03 7.27
C LYS A 351 25.79 -17.53 7.41
N GLU A 352 26.77 -17.90 8.21
CA GLU A 352 27.20 -19.28 8.49
C GLU A 352 26.10 -20.05 9.24
N ARG A 353 25.28 -19.33 10.01
CA ARG A 353 24.07 -19.87 10.66
C ARG A 353 22.88 -20.04 9.71
N GLY A 354 22.98 -19.62 8.45
CA GLY A 354 21.87 -19.63 7.49
C GLY A 354 20.74 -18.66 7.86
N ALA A 355 21.06 -17.56 8.56
CA ALA A 355 20.05 -16.64 9.08
C ALA A 355 19.53 -15.63 8.05
N ASN A 356 20.31 -15.35 7.01
CA ASN A 356 19.82 -14.57 5.86
C ASN A 356 18.93 -15.46 5.00
N SER A 357 17.72 -14.98 4.71
CA SER A 357 16.70 -15.72 3.97
C SER A 357 17.12 -15.90 2.52
N ASP A 358 17.79 -17.01 2.23
CA ASP A 358 17.99 -17.51 0.87
C ASP A 358 17.30 -18.87 0.76
N ILE A 359 16.24 -18.92 -0.04
CA ILE A 359 15.52 -20.16 -0.34
C ILE A 359 16.42 -21.17 -1.09
N ASN A 360 17.59 -20.74 -1.57
CA ASN A 360 18.60 -21.57 -2.22
C ASN A 360 19.65 -22.16 -1.26
N GLY A 361 19.60 -21.85 0.04
CA GLY A 361 20.24 -22.63 1.09
C GLY A 361 21.78 -22.71 1.04
N VAL A 362 22.48 -21.69 0.56
CA VAL A 362 23.95 -21.70 0.52
C VAL A 362 24.54 -21.55 1.93
N LYS A 363 25.05 -22.64 2.50
CA LYS A 363 25.91 -22.60 3.68
C LYS A 363 27.36 -22.31 3.27
N SER A 364 28.03 -21.44 4.00
CA SER A 364 29.45 -21.14 3.84
C SER A 364 30.26 -22.10 4.71
N ASP A 365 31.14 -22.89 4.11
CA ASP A 365 32.04 -23.84 4.79
C ASP A 365 33.38 -23.20 5.21
N GLY A 366 33.45 -21.86 5.24
CA GLY A 366 34.66 -21.08 5.56
C GLY A 366 34.85 -20.79 7.06
N GLU A 367 36.08 -20.38 7.42
CA GLU A 367 36.37 -19.81 8.74
C GLU A 367 35.49 -18.58 8.98
N ILE A 368 34.88 -18.49 10.16
CA ILE A 368 33.89 -17.45 10.47
C ILE A 368 34.61 -16.11 10.63
N ASP A 369 34.48 -15.23 9.63
CA ASP A 369 34.94 -13.84 9.73
C ASP A 369 34.01 -13.08 10.69
N MET A 370 34.58 -12.57 11.78
CA MET A 370 33.88 -11.84 12.86
C MET A 370 34.23 -10.35 12.88
N THR A 371 34.91 -9.84 11.86
CA THR A 371 35.38 -8.44 11.83
C THR A 371 34.26 -7.40 11.74
N GLY A 372 33.03 -7.80 11.35
CA GLY A 372 31.86 -6.93 11.29
C GLY A 372 31.37 -6.46 12.66
N TRP A 373 31.75 -7.13 13.75
CA TRP A 373 31.38 -6.73 15.11
C TRP A 373 31.94 -5.35 15.51
N ALA A 374 33.02 -4.89 14.88
CA ALA A 374 33.52 -3.53 15.10
C ALA A 374 32.50 -2.46 14.69
N ASP A 375 31.81 -2.67 13.56
CA ASP A 375 30.76 -1.76 13.09
C ASP A 375 29.50 -1.88 13.94
N VAL A 376 29.12 -3.11 14.33
CA VAL A 376 27.99 -3.33 15.26
C VAL A 376 28.21 -2.64 16.60
N ASN A 377 29.41 -2.72 17.17
CA ASN A 377 29.74 -2.04 18.44
C ASN A 377 29.65 -0.52 18.32
N LYS A 378 29.91 0.02 17.13
CA LYS A 378 29.82 1.45 16.85
C LYS A 378 28.39 1.93 16.60
N THR A 379 27.59 1.17 15.87
CA THR A 379 26.25 1.57 15.42
C THR A 379 25.14 1.10 16.36
N GLY A 380 25.37 0.00 17.09
CA GLY A 380 24.36 -0.72 17.85
C GLY A 380 23.37 -1.51 16.98
N SER A 381 23.61 -1.62 15.67
CA SER A 381 22.73 -2.35 14.73
C SER A 381 23.44 -3.57 14.15
N VAL A 382 22.72 -4.69 14.11
CA VAL A 382 23.10 -5.91 13.38
C VAL A 382 22.38 -6.04 12.04
N TRP A 383 21.49 -5.09 11.73
CA TRP A 383 20.64 -5.09 10.55
C TRP A 383 21.11 -4.06 9.54
N GLN A 384 20.98 -4.40 8.26
CA GLN A 384 21.22 -3.51 7.13
C GLN A 384 20.20 -3.77 6.01
N ASP A 385 20.09 -2.82 5.09
CA ASP A 385 19.43 -3.02 3.81
C ASP A 385 20.01 -4.24 3.07
N LYS A 386 19.14 -5.06 2.49
CA LYS A 386 19.57 -6.20 1.67
C LYS A 386 20.34 -5.72 0.46
N GLN A 387 21.59 -6.19 0.33
CA GLN A 387 22.44 -5.82 -0.79
C GLN A 387 21.86 -6.32 -2.12
N GLY A 388 22.12 -5.57 -3.20
CA GLY A 388 21.65 -5.92 -4.55
C GLY A 388 20.20 -5.56 -4.86
N HIS A 389 19.50 -4.88 -3.95
CA HIS A 389 18.15 -4.35 -4.17
C HIS A 389 18.23 -2.82 -4.37
N PRO A 390 18.31 -2.32 -5.62
CA PRO A 390 18.56 -0.90 -5.88
C PRO A 390 17.42 0.03 -5.42
N ASP A 391 16.23 -0.52 -5.24
CA ASP A 391 14.99 0.21 -4.96
C ASP A 391 14.79 0.54 -3.48
N ILE A 392 15.69 0.09 -2.58
CA ILE A 392 15.64 0.41 -1.15
C ILE A 392 16.15 1.83 -0.92
N ALA A 393 15.31 2.71 -0.36
CA ALA A 393 15.61 4.14 -0.22
C ALA A 393 15.20 4.73 1.13
N PHE A 394 15.36 3.97 2.22
CA PHE A 394 14.99 4.47 3.54
C PHE A 394 15.90 5.62 3.98
N GLU A 395 15.31 6.70 4.49
CA GLU A 395 16.07 7.78 5.13
C GLU A 395 16.39 7.39 6.59
N ASN A 396 15.45 6.70 7.24
CA ASN A 396 15.51 6.29 8.64
C ASN A 396 14.95 4.88 8.82
N MET A 397 15.67 3.86 8.31
CA MET A 397 15.32 2.45 8.53
C MET A 397 15.14 2.18 10.04
N ALA A 398 13.99 1.63 10.42
CA ALA A 398 13.63 1.49 11.83
C ALA A 398 14.61 0.60 12.61
N LEU A 399 15.11 -0.49 12.00
CA LEU A 399 16.08 -1.40 12.63
C LEU A 399 17.44 -0.73 12.87
N GLU A 400 17.97 0.00 11.89
CA GLU A 400 19.25 0.71 12.05
C GLU A 400 19.18 1.81 13.12
N LYS A 401 18.03 2.47 13.25
CA LYS A 401 17.83 3.52 14.27
C LYS A 401 17.48 2.99 15.66
N ALA A 402 17.11 1.72 15.78
CA ALA A 402 16.50 1.16 16.98
C ALA A 402 17.34 1.41 18.25
N TRP A 403 18.65 1.14 18.19
CA TRP A 403 19.54 1.34 19.32
C TRP A 403 19.51 2.80 19.82
N SER A 404 19.78 3.75 18.92
CA SER A 404 19.85 5.18 19.26
C SER A 404 18.53 5.77 19.78
N LEU A 405 17.39 5.18 19.40
CA LEU A 405 16.08 5.65 19.81
C LEU A 405 15.60 5.01 21.12
N ILE A 406 15.93 3.74 21.36
CA ILE A 406 15.53 3.01 22.56
C ILE A 406 16.52 3.28 23.70
N LEU A 407 17.80 3.39 23.39
CA LEU A 407 18.90 3.56 24.34
C LEU A 407 19.76 4.80 23.97
N PRO A 408 19.19 6.03 24.00
CA PRO A 408 19.85 7.23 23.45
C PRO A 408 21.16 7.63 24.13
N ASN A 409 21.41 7.14 25.35
CA ASN A 409 22.59 7.48 26.16
C ASN A 409 23.51 6.27 26.42
N ALA A 410 23.27 5.13 25.78
CA ALA A 410 24.10 3.94 25.94
C ALA A 410 24.80 3.60 24.63
N SER A 411 26.04 3.12 24.70
CA SER A 411 26.68 2.42 23.60
C SER A 411 26.63 0.91 23.84
N LEU A 412 26.67 0.12 22.76
CA LEU A 412 26.73 -1.34 22.89
C LEU A 412 27.98 -1.76 23.66
N ALA A 413 29.12 -1.10 23.40
CA ALA A 413 30.37 -1.32 24.09
C ALA A 413 30.26 -1.12 25.62
N ASP A 414 29.58 -0.06 26.08
CA ASP A 414 29.39 0.19 27.52
C ASP A 414 28.43 -0.82 28.18
N SER A 415 27.62 -1.53 27.39
CA SER A 415 26.62 -2.49 27.87
C SER A 415 27.09 -3.95 27.85
N GLN A 416 28.31 -4.19 27.34
CA GLN A 416 28.92 -5.52 27.29
C GLN A 416 29.91 -5.65 28.45
N GLU A 417 29.73 -6.69 29.27
CA GLU A 417 30.71 -7.06 30.28
C GLU A 417 31.91 -7.69 29.58
N HIS A 418 33.11 -7.13 29.77
CA HIS A 418 34.35 -7.77 29.34
C HIS A 418 34.73 -8.79 30.41
N GLU A 419 34.41 -10.08 30.20
CA GLU A 419 34.83 -11.16 31.11
C GLU A 419 36.36 -11.24 31.29
N ASP A 420 37.14 -10.59 30.42
CA ASP A 420 38.59 -10.41 30.56
C ASP A 420 38.99 -9.52 31.75
N GLU A 421 38.04 -8.82 32.37
CA GLU A 421 38.20 -8.08 33.64
C GLU A 421 37.71 -8.89 34.87
N GLY A 422 37.93 -10.21 34.86
CA GLY A 422 38.16 -11.03 36.06
C GLY A 422 37.05 -11.11 37.11
N ASN A 423 36.41 -12.27 37.17
CA ASN A 423 35.83 -12.83 38.40
C ASN A 423 36.52 -14.15 38.77
#